data_AF-A0A9N9VJY7-F1
#
_entry.id   AF-A0A9N9VJY7-F1
#
_cell.length_a   1.000
_cell.length_b   1.000
_cell.length_c   1.000
_cell.angle_alpha   90.00
_cell.angle_beta   90.00
_cell.angle_gamma   90.00
#
_symmetry.space_group_name_H-M   'P 1'
#
loop_
_entity.id
_entity.type
_entity.pdbx_description
1 polymer ?
#
loop_
_entity_poly.entity_id
_entity_poly.type
_entity_poly.pdbx_seq_one_letter_code
_entity_poly.pdbx_strand_id
1 'polypeptide(L)'
;MAAAILLLQSSEFYFNLDREASQVKHMAGLRAIISIKGLPSPLDELDLHLFCDSVGTIVLNMILDGDDDAFQGPRIVKAMHTALHKDNETQGMSSEQYRLCLFTMYWCKLASSLRRVFLASAIDSVLTLMAEAKEVADALLRFEEDKLAPILEDKTKIWTVPDDSVLGGFAYQFYDESYCELLLTHVTISILVCQILLSTCELLALPGYHLSQRLRKLSKRMWMSIPYVQGRSLAQRGSTVVPLILSLEHADSTWSDTLVRTIVEFLGPRSVFLPPEPIDFLLDHALRLTGRSHT
;
A
#
# COMPACT_ATOMS: atom_id res chain seq x y z
N MET A 1 -7.56 24.54 -2.78
CA MET A 1 -8.24 24.23 -1.48
C MET A 1 -8.21 22.73 -1.19
N ALA A 2 -8.59 21.85 -2.13
CA ALA A 2 -8.47 20.40 -1.96
C ALA A 2 -7.02 19.92 -1.76
N ALA A 3 -6.04 20.42 -2.53
CA ALA A 3 -4.62 20.17 -2.31
C ALA A 3 -4.14 20.56 -0.90
N ALA A 4 -4.59 21.71 -0.38
CA ALA A 4 -4.25 22.13 0.99
C ALA A 4 -4.83 21.18 2.04
N ILE A 5 -6.01 20.60 1.81
CA ILE A 5 -6.62 19.62 2.73
C ILE A 5 -5.87 18.29 2.68
N LEU A 6 -5.42 17.85 1.51
CA LEU A 6 -4.59 16.65 1.35
C LEU A 6 -3.23 16.82 2.05
N LEU A 7 -2.58 17.98 1.87
CA LEU A 7 -1.35 18.33 2.56
C LEU A 7 -1.54 18.43 4.08
N LEU A 8 -2.66 19.00 4.54
CA LEU A 8 -2.98 19.03 5.97
C LEU A 8 -3.17 17.62 6.51
N GLN A 9 -3.87 16.76 5.79
CA GLN A 9 -4.11 15.38 6.19
C GLN A 9 -2.82 14.54 6.22
N SER A 10 -1.93 14.71 5.23
CA SER A 10 -0.62 14.06 5.24
C SER A 10 0.26 14.63 6.36
N SER A 11 0.30 15.95 6.54
CA SER A 11 1.09 16.60 7.60
C SER A 11 0.63 16.20 9.00
N GLU A 12 -0.67 16.03 9.24
CA GLU A 12 -1.23 15.54 10.49
C GLU A 12 -0.76 14.12 10.81
N PHE A 13 -0.65 13.26 9.78
CA PHE A 13 -0.03 11.94 9.92
C PHE A 13 1.48 12.03 10.18
N TYR A 14 2.15 13.06 9.65
CA TYR A 14 3.60 13.19 9.79
C TYR A 14 4.06 13.85 11.11
N PHE A 15 3.31 14.81 11.63
CA PHE A 15 3.79 15.74 12.66
C PHE A 15 3.13 15.60 14.04
N ASN A 16 2.00 14.91 14.18
CA ASN A 16 1.36 14.75 15.49
C ASN A 16 1.38 13.29 15.96
N LEU A 17 2.22 13.07 16.96
CA LEU A 17 2.59 11.76 17.50
C LEU A 17 1.57 11.25 18.53
N ASP A 18 0.87 12.14 19.23
CA ASP A 18 -0.16 11.76 20.20
C ASP A 18 -1.50 11.51 19.50
N ARG A 19 -1.87 10.22 19.35
CA ARG A 19 -3.20 9.80 18.87
C ARG A 19 -4.28 10.06 19.93
N GLU A 20 -4.55 11.33 20.21
CA GLU A 20 -5.68 11.72 21.03
C GLU A 20 -7.02 11.60 20.26
N ALA A 21 -8.13 11.48 20.99
CA ALA A 21 -9.48 11.49 20.42
C ALA A 21 -9.80 12.75 19.59
N SER A 22 -9.00 13.82 19.73
CA SER A 22 -9.03 15.04 18.93
C SER A 22 -8.56 14.82 17.49
N GLN A 23 -7.56 13.96 17.26
CA GLN A 23 -6.98 13.70 15.93
C GLN A 23 -7.92 12.86 15.06
N VAL A 24 -8.56 11.83 15.63
CA VAL A 24 -9.58 11.03 14.92
C VAL A 24 -10.71 11.94 14.44
N LYS A 25 -11.16 12.88 15.29
CA LYS A 25 -12.17 13.87 14.94
C LYS A 25 -11.68 14.86 13.87
N HIS A 26 -10.42 15.30 13.95
CA HIS A 26 -9.83 16.20 12.97
C HIS A 26 -9.69 15.52 11.59
N MET A 27 -9.20 14.29 11.55
CA MET A 27 -9.12 13.47 10.34
C MET A 27 -10.49 13.16 9.76
N ALA A 28 -11.49 12.87 10.60
CA ALA A 28 -12.88 12.74 10.16
C ALA A 28 -13.41 14.06 9.57
N GLY A 29 -13.06 15.21 10.17
CA GLY A 29 -13.36 16.54 9.64
C GLY A 29 -12.73 16.80 8.28
N LEU A 30 -11.43 16.52 8.10
CA LEU A 30 -10.75 16.67 6.81
C LEU A 30 -11.36 15.74 5.74
N ARG A 31 -11.65 14.49 6.09
CA ARG A 31 -12.36 13.53 5.22
C ARG A 31 -13.75 14.03 4.81
N ALA A 32 -14.52 14.58 5.74
CA ALA A 32 -15.83 15.16 5.45
C ALA A 32 -15.71 16.35 4.49
N ILE A 33 -14.64 17.16 4.61
CA ILE A 33 -14.41 18.25 3.65
C ILE A 33 -14.06 17.68 2.28
N ILE A 34 -13.21 16.65 2.18
CA ILE A 34 -12.88 15.98 0.91
C ILE A 34 -14.14 15.38 0.26
N SER A 35 -15.00 14.72 1.03
CA SER A 35 -16.22 14.11 0.50
C SER A 35 -17.23 15.15 -0.02
N ILE A 36 -17.31 16.32 0.62
CA ILE A 36 -18.20 17.43 0.21
C ILE A 36 -17.61 18.21 -0.97
N LYS A 37 -16.32 18.56 -0.90
CA LYS A 37 -15.66 19.44 -1.90
C LYS A 37 -15.21 18.67 -3.13
N GLY A 38 -15.11 17.34 -3.04
CA GLY A 38 -14.50 16.51 -4.05
C GLY A 38 -12.98 16.62 -4.02
N LEU A 39 -12.35 15.78 -4.84
CA LEU A 39 -10.91 15.80 -5.02
C LEU A 39 -10.40 17.06 -5.73
N PRO A 40 -9.08 17.30 -5.66
CA PRO A 40 -8.41 18.31 -6.48
C PRO A 40 -8.76 18.18 -7.97
N SER A 41 -8.67 19.29 -8.71
CA SER A 41 -9.11 19.32 -10.10
C SER A 41 -8.19 18.45 -10.97
N PRO A 42 -8.71 17.50 -11.78
CA PRO A 42 -7.87 16.73 -12.71
C PRO A 42 -7.28 17.56 -13.85
N LEU A 43 -7.63 18.85 -13.92
CA LEU A 43 -7.07 19.78 -14.90
C LEU A 43 -5.79 20.46 -14.38
N ASP A 44 -5.46 20.27 -13.10
CA ASP A 44 -4.26 20.81 -12.47
C ASP A 44 -3.33 19.64 -12.08
N GLU A 45 -2.13 19.64 -12.66
CA GLU A 45 -1.12 18.59 -12.49
C GLU A 45 -0.57 18.55 -11.05
N LEU A 46 -0.43 19.71 -10.41
CA LEU A 46 0.05 19.79 -9.02
C LEU A 46 -0.98 19.16 -8.07
N ASP A 47 -2.25 19.48 -8.29
CA ASP A 47 -3.40 18.93 -7.56
C ASP A 47 -3.46 17.39 -7.66
N LEU A 48 -3.16 16.84 -8.85
CA LEU A 48 -3.10 15.40 -9.09
C LEU A 48 -1.89 14.74 -8.41
N HIS A 49 -0.71 15.36 -8.51
CA HIS A 49 0.51 14.84 -7.89
C HIS A 49 0.34 14.77 -6.37
N LEU A 50 -0.16 15.85 -5.76
CA LEU A 50 -0.45 15.90 -4.32
C LEU A 50 -1.48 14.85 -3.88
N PHE A 51 -2.47 14.55 -4.72
CA PHE A 51 -3.41 13.47 -4.46
C PHE A 51 -2.69 12.11 -4.46
N CYS A 52 -1.88 11.83 -5.46
CA CYS A 52 -1.14 10.58 -5.59
C CYS A 52 -0.17 10.37 -4.41
N ASP A 53 0.51 11.42 -3.98
CA ASP A 53 1.41 11.38 -2.81
C ASP A 53 0.64 11.10 -1.50
N SER A 54 -0.62 11.54 -1.42
CA SER A 54 -1.41 11.45 -0.20
C SER A 54 -2.31 10.22 -0.14
N VAL A 55 -2.70 9.63 -1.29
CA VAL A 55 -3.76 8.62 -1.36
C VAL A 55 -3.46 7.39 -0.49
N GLY A 56 -2.21 6.94 -0.46
CA GLY A 56 -1.79 5.79 0.35
C GLY A 56 -2.03 6.01 1.85
N THR A 57 -1.66 7.19 2.37
CA THR A 57 -1.88 7.55 3.78
C THR A 57 -3.36 7.70 4.11
N ILE A 58 -4.16 8.23 3.19
CA ILE A 58 -5.60 8.41 3.46
C ILE A 58 -6.32 7.06 3.46
N VAL A 59 -6.06 6.23 2.44
CA VAL A 59 -6.58 4.86 2.33
C VAL A 59 -6.22 4.05 3.59
N LEU A 60 -4.97 4.13 4.03
CA LEU A 60 -4.49 3.50 5.26
C LEU A 60 -5.36 3.87 6.47
N ASN A 61 -5.56 5.16 6.71
CA ASN A 61 -6.36 5.62 7.85
C ASN A 61 -7.82 5.18 7.76
N MET A 62 -8.42 5.23 6.57
CA MET A 62 -9.79 4.78 6.34
C MET A 62 -9.97 3.29 6.68
N ILE A 63 -9.01 2.46 6.30
CA ILE A 63 -9.05 1.02 6.60
C ILE A 63 -8.97 0.78 8.10
N LEU A 64 -8.00 1.43 8.77
CA LEU A 64 -7.78 1.28 10.20
C LEU A 64 -8.96 1.76 11.04
N ASP A 65 -9.63 2.82 10.61
CA ASP A 65 -10.82 3.39 11.27
C ASP A 65 -12.11 2.61 10.95
N GLY A 66 -12.09 1.75 9.92
CA GLY A 66 -13.27 0.99 9.51
C GLY A 66 -14.27 1.78 8.67
N ASP A 67 -13.83 2.88 8.06
CA ASP A 67 -14.66 3.70 7.20
C ASP A 67 -14.91 3.05 5.83
N ASP A 68 -16.06 3.35 5.25
CA ASP A 68 -16.39 2.99 3.87
C ASP A 68 -15.67 3.87 2.84
N ASP A 69 -15.47 3.31 1.64
CA ASP A 69 -14.65 3.88 0.56
C ASP A 69 -15.21 5.21 0.01
N ALA A 70 -14.61 6.33 0.43
CA ALA A 70 -14.91 7.67 -0.06
C ALA A 70 -14.29 7.98 -1.43
N PHE A 71 -13.37 7.14 -1.91
CA PHE A 71 -12.59 7.37 -3.13
C PHE A 71 -13.20 6.74 -4.38
N GLN A 72 -14.18 5.84 -4.25
CA GLN A 72 -14.89 5.25 -5.40
C GLN A 72 -16.04 6.06 -5.95
N GLY A 73 -16.14 7.34 -5.57
CA GLY A 73 -17.04 8.27 -6.25
C GLY A 73 -16.76 8.32 -7.76
N PRO A 74 -17.77 8.20 -8.64
CA PRO A 74 -17.58 8.21 -10.10
C PRO A 74 -16.79 9.42 -10.63
N ARG A 75 -16.84 10.54 -9.89
CA ARG A 75 -16.07 11.76 -10.20
C ARG A 75 -14.56 11.56 -10.08
N ILE A 76 -14.12 10.84 -9.04
CA ILE A 76 -12.70 10.62 -8.72
C ILE A 76 -12.08 9.68 -9.74
N VAL A 77 -12.74 8.56 -9.99
CA VAL A 77 -12.32 7.58 -11.00
C VAL A 77 -12.23 8.24 -12.38
N LYS A 78 -13.24 9.03 -12.77
CA LYS A 78 -13.22 9.78 -14.03
C LYS A 78 -12.09 10.81 -14.10
N ALA A 79 -11.82 11.52 -13.01
CA ALA A 79 -10.76 12.52 -12.92
C ALA A 79 -9.38 11.87 -13.18
N MET A 80 -9.10 10.76 -12.50
CA MET A 80 -7.86 10.01 -12.66
C MET A 80 -7.71 9.40 -14.07
N HIS A 81 -8.78 8.81 -14.62
CA HIS A 81 -8.73 8.31 -16.01
C HIS A 81 -8.49 9.44 -17.03
N THR A 82 -9.06 10.62 -16.81
CA THR A 82 -8.84 11.79 -17.69
C THR A 82 -7.38 12.25 -17.64
N ALA A 83 -6.78 12.28 -16.45
CA ALA A 83 -5.37 12.62 -16.28
C ALA A 83 -4.45 11.62 -16.97
N LEU A 84 -4.70 10.31 -16.79
CA LEU A 84 -3.95 9.25 -17.47
C LEU A 84 -4.06 9.31 -18.99
N HIS A 85 -5.20 9.76 -19.53
CA HIS A 85 -5.35 9.95 -20.98
C HIS A 85 -4.59 11.16 -21.52
N LYS A 86 -4.50 12.25 -20.76
CA LYS A 86 -3.68 13.41 -21.15
C LYS A 86 -2.18 13.07 -21.11
N ASP A 87 -1.74 12.34 -20.09
CA ASP A 87 -0.32 12.00 -19.91
C ASP A 87 0.15 10.84 -20.82
N ASN A 88 -0.77 10.15 -21.53
CA ASN A 88 -0.39 9.17 -22.55
C ASN A 88 0.35 9.80 -23.76
N GLU A 89 0.29 11.13 -23.92
CA GLU A 89 1.11 11.85 -24.90
C GLU A 89 2.58 12.05 -24.43
N THR A 90 2.84 11.85 -23.14
CA THR A 90 4.15 11.97 -22.47
C THR A 90 4.47 10.68 -21.71
N GLN A 91 5.02 9.68 -22.39
CA GLN A 91 5.46 8.42 -21.75
C GLN A 91 6.51 8.69 -20.66
N GLY A 92 6.10 8.70 -19.40
CA GLY A 92 6.95 8.99 -18.24
C GLY A 92 6.58 8.18 -17.00
N MET A 93 7.48 8.19 -16.01
CA MET A 93 7.31 7.48 -14.73
C MET A 93 6.10 7.96 -13.92
N SER A 94 5.73 9.25 -14.06
CA SER A 94 4.55 9.86 -13.44
C SER A 94 3.25 9.16 -13.83
N SER A 95 3.07 8.86 -15.12
CA SER A 95 1.87 8.18 -15.63
C SER A 95 1.69 6.78 -15.05
N GLU A 96 2.78 6.03 -14.88
CA GLU A 96 2.74 4.70 -14.28
C GLU A 96 2.50 4.76 -12.76
N GLN A 97 3.05 5.76 -12.06
CA GLN A 97 2.72 6.02 -10.64
C GLN A 97 1.23 6.35 -10.47
N TYR A 98 0.65 7.17 -11.35
CA TYR A 98 -0.79 7.49 -11.33
C TYR A 98 -1.68 6.26 -11.56
N ARG A 99 -1.25 5.32 -12.41
CA ARG A 99 -1.94 4.03 -12.58
C ARG A 99 -1.89 3.19 -11.31
N LEU A 100 -0.75 3.14 -10.62
CA LEU A 100 -0.66 2.47 -9.34
C LEU A 100 -1.54 3.13 -8.27
N CYS A 101 -1.67 4.46 -8.27
CA CYS A 101 -2.56 5.18 -7.36
C CYS A 101 -4.02 4.77 -7.53
N LEU A 102 -4.47 4.50 -8.76
CA LEU A 102 -5.80 3.94 -9.01
C LEU A 102 -5.97 2.57 -8.34
N PHE A 103 -4.96 1.70 -8.41
CA PHE A 103 -5.02 0.40 -7.75
C PHE A 103 -5.05 0.51 -6.22
N THR A 104 -4.33 1.49 -5.65
CA THR A 104 -4.36 1.78 -4.20
C THR A 104 -5.77 2.10 -3.71
N MET A 105 -6.59 2.77 -4.52
CA MET A 105 -7.96 3.11 -4.14
C MET A 105 -8.87 1.87 -3.99
N TYR A 106 -8.57 0.76 -4.69
CA TYR A 106 -9.34 -0.49 -4.50
C TYR A 106 -9.11 -1.13 -3.14
N TRP A 107 -8.03 -0.77 -2.44
CA TRP A 107 -7.67 -1.34 -1.15
C TRP A 107 -8.80 -1.20 -0.12
N CYS A 108 -9.30 0.01 0.12
CA CYS A 108 -10.37 0.25 1.10
C CYS A 108 -11.58 -0.64 0.84
N LYS A 109 -12.06 -0.68 -0.41
CA LYS A 109 -13.20 -1.52 -0.81
C LYS A 109 -12.92 -3.00 -0.56
N LEU A 110 -11.80 -3.53 -1.04
CA LEU A 110 -11.50 -4.96 -0.91
C LEU A 110 -11.36 -5.38 0.55
N ALA A 111 -10.67 -4.59 1.37
CA ALA A 111 -10.52 -4.85 2.81
C ALA A 111 -11.86 -4.74 3.56
N SER A 112 -12.70 -3.73 3.25
CA SER A 112 -14.05 -3.61 3.82
C SER A 112 -14.95 -4.79 3.41
N SER A 113 -14.92 -5.18 2.14
CA SER A 113 -15.66 -6.35 1.66
C SER A 113 -15.21 -7.64 2.33
N LEU A 114 -13.91 -7.86 2.53
CA LEU A 114 -13.41 -9.04 3.25
C LEU A 114 -13.90 -9.06 4.70
N ARG A 115 -13.85 -7.92 5.42
CA ARG A 115 -14.41 -7.81 6.77
C ARG A 115 -15.89 -8.20 6.81
N ARG A 116 -16.69 -7.69 5.87
CA ARG A 116 -18.13 -8.02 5.77
C ARG A 116 -18.35 -9.50 5.48
N VAL A 117 -17.52 -10.11 4.64
CA VAL A 117 -17.57 -11.54 4.34
C VAL A 117 -17.30 -12.39 5.59
N PHE A 118 -16.29 -12.04 6.39
CA PHE A 118 -16.02 -12.73 7.66
C PHE A 118 -17.18 -12.62 8.67
N LEU A 119 -17.94 -11.52 8.64
CA LEU A 119 -19.10 -11.33 9.53
C LEU A 119 -20.36 -12.05 9.04
N ALA A 120 -20.60 -12.05 7.72
CA ALA A 120 -21.83 -12.59 7.14
C ALA A 120 -21.75 -14.10 6.82
N SER A 121 -20.54 -14.63 6.59
CA SER A 121 -20.28 -16.04 6.23
C SER A 121 -21.09 -16.57 5.04
N ALA A 122 -21.48 -15.69 4.11
CA ALA A 122 -22.26 -16.04 2.93
C ALA A 122 -21.34 -16.35 1.74
N ILE A 123 -21.41 -17.59 1.22
CA ILE A 123 -20.56 -18.08 0.12
C ILE A 123 -20.63 -17.16 -1.11
N ASP A 124 -21.82 -16.68 -1.49
CA ASP A 124 -21.99 -15.78 -2.64
C ASP A 124 -21.22 -14.45 -2.49
N SER A 125 -21.12 -13.96 -1.25
CA SER A 125 -20.33 -12.75 -0.96
C SER A 125 -18.83 -13.03 -1.07
N VAL A 126 -18.38 -14.22 -0.65
CA VAL A 126 -16.98 -14.65 -0.83
C VAL A 126 -16.63 -14.76 -2.32
N LEU A 127 -17.50 -15.37 -3.12
CA LEU A 127 -17.29 -15.52 -4.57
C LEU A 127 -17.25 -14.17 -5.29
N THR A 128 -18.14 -13.24 -4.92
CA THR A 128 -18.14 -11.88 -5.46
C THR A 128 -16.83 -11.16 -5.15
N LEU A 129 -16.39 -11.20 -3.88
CA LEU A 129 -15.12 -10.61 -3.48
C LEU A 129 -13.92 -11.24 -4.20
N MET A 130 -13.91 -12.57 -4.33
CA MET A 130 -12.84 -13.28 -5.04
C MET A 130 -12.75 -12.83 -6.51
N ALA A 131 -13.89 -12.64 -7.18
CA ALA A 131 -13.94 -12.14 -8.56
C ALA A 131 -13.40 -10.71 -8.67
N GLU A 132 -13.82 -9.81 -7.78
CA GLU A 132 -13.33 -8.41 -7.75
C GLU A 132 -11.83 -8.35 -7.48
N ALA A 133 -11.34 -9.08 -6.48
CA ALA A 133 -9.93 -9.13 -6.13
C ALA A 133 -9.09 -9.74 -7.26
N LYS A 134 -9.63 -10.73 -7.99
CA LYS A 134 -8.97 -11.33 -9.15
C LYS A 134 -8.83 -10.35 -10.30
N GLU A 135 -9.85 -9.54 -10.57
CA GLU A 135 -9.79 -8.51 -11.62
C GLU A 135 -8.63 -7.53 -11.36
N VAL A 136 -8.48 -7.07 -10.11
CA VAL A 136 -7.38 -6.20 -9.70
C VAL A 136 -6.03 -6.92 -9.77
N ALA A 137 -5.97 -8.19 -9.33
CA ALA A 137 -4.74 -8.98 -9.40
C ALA A 137 -4.25 -9.18 -10.85
N ASP A 138 -5.17 -9.49 -11.77
CA ASP A 138 -4.87 -9.66 -13.20
C ASP A 138 -4.41 -8.33 -13.83
N ALA A 139 -4.97 -7.20 -13.40
CA ALA A 139 -4.53 -5.88 -13.84
C ALA A 139 -3.13 -5.52 -13.32
N LEU A 140 -2.83 -5.84 -12.06
CA LEU A 140 -1.49 -5.66 -11.49
C LEU A 140 -0.46 -6.59 -12.15
N LEU A 141 -0.85 -7.82 -12.51
CA LEU A 141 0.04 -8.73 -13.23
C LEU A 141 0.39 -8.18 -14.61
N ARG A 142 -0.59 -7.68 -15.38
CA ARG A 142 -0.33 -7.02 -16.66
C ARG A 142 0.58 -5.80 -16.49
N PHE A 143 0.35 -4.99 -15.46
CA PHE A 143 1.24 -3.87 -15.14
C PHE A 143 2.66 -4.35 -14.82
N GLU A 144 2.80 -5.44 -14.05
CA GLU A 144 4.10 -6.05 -13.76
C GLU A 144 4.82 -6.46 -15.05
N GLU A 145 4.14 -7.14 -15.96
CA GLU A 145 4.68 -7.64 -17.22
C GLU A 145 5.03 -6.50 -18.19
N ASP A 146 4.13 -5.53 -18.38
CA ASP A 146 4.28 -4.48 -19.38
C ASP A 146 5.22 -3.35 -18.94
N LYS A 147 5.31 -3.09 -17.63
CA LYS A 147 5.95 -1.88 -17.08
C LYS A 147 7.09 -2.18 -16.13
N LEU A 148 6.90 -3.04 -15.13
CA LEU A 148 7.94 -3.30 -14.13
C LEU A 148 9.00 -4.29 -14.59
N ALA A 149 8.64 -5.35 -15.29
CA ALA A 149 9.59 -6.35 -15.77
C ALA A 149 10.66 -5.72 -16.66
N PRO A 150 10.33 -4.86 -17.65
CA PRO A 150 11.35 -4.14 -18.43
C PRO A 150 12.27 -3.26 -17.58
N ILE A 151 11.75 -2.62 -16.53
CA ILE A 151 12.53 -1.79 -15.60
C ILE A 151 13.48 -2.65 -14.76
N LEU A 152 13.02 -3.82 -14.29
CA LEU A 152 13.81 -4.75 -13.49
C LEU A 152 14.91 -5.45 -14.32
N GLU A 153 14.69 -5.64 -15.62
CA GLU A 153 15.69 -6.19 -16.55
C GLU A 153 16.75 -5.16 -16.95
N ASP A 154 16.38 -3.88 -16.95
CA ASP A 154 17.27 -2.76 -17.25
C ASP A 154 18.15 -2.38 -16.05
N LYS A 155 19.38 -2.93 -16.05
CA LYS A 155 20.38 -2.69 -15.00
C LYS A 155 20.80 -1.22 -14.83
N THR A 156 20.43 -0.33 -15.75
CA THR A 156 20.67 1.11 -15.59
C THR A 156 19.64 1.76 -14.67
N LYS A 157 18.50 1.12 -14.44
CA LYS A 157 17.38 1.62 -13.62
C LYS A 157 17.34 0.95 -12.25
N ILE A 158 17.32 -0.38 -12.22
CA ILE A 158 17.34 -1.18 -10.99
C ILE A 158 18.37 -2.30 -11.15
N TRP A 159 19.27 -2.45 -10.18
CA TRP A 159 20.25 -3.53 -10.19
C TRP A 159 20.40 -4.14 -8.81
N THR A 160 20.88 -5.38 -8.77
CA THR A 160 21.13 -6.11 -7.52
C THR A 160 22.61 -6.05 -7.15
N VAL A 161 22.89 -5.81 -5.87
CA VAL A 161 24.23 -5.87 -5.28
C VAL A 161 24.23 -6.88 -4.14
N PRO A 162 25.32 -7.65 -3.94
CA PRO A 162 25.43 -8.51 -2.76
C PRO A 162 25.35 -7.69 -1.47
N ASP A 163 24.53 -8.16 -0.53
CA ASP A 163 24.36 -7.53 0.77
C ASP A 163 23.94 -8.60 1.81
N ASP A 164 24.87 -8.94 2.69
CA ASP A 164 24.68 -9.94 3.73
C ASP A 164 23.68 -9.49 4.82
N SER A 165 23.34 -8.19 4.86
CA SER A 165 22.35 -7.66 5.79
C SER A 165 20.89 -7.87 5.35
N VAL A 166 20.67 -8.33 4.11
CA VAL A 166 19.34 -8.47 3.50
C VAL A 166 18.95 -9.93 3.29
N LEU A 167 17.65 -10.24 3.42
CA LEU A 167 17.16 -11.59 3.16
C LEU A 167 17.45 -12.03 1.72
N GLY A 168 18.25 -13.09 1.63
CA GLY A 168 18.66 -13.70 0.37
C GLY A 168 19.97 -13.14 -0.18
N GLY A 169 20.68 -12.31 0.56
CA GLY A 169 22.07 -11.90 0.28
C GLY A 169 22.22 -10.86 -0.82
N PHE A 170 21.13 -10.19 -1.22
CA PHE A 170 21.14 -9.18 -2.28
C PHE A 170 20.25 -8.01 -1.93
N ALA A 171 20.72 -6.79 -2.17
CA ALA A 171 19.96 -5.56 -2.09
C ALA A 171 19.67 -5.01 -3.49
N TYR A 172 18.55 -4.31 -3.64
CA TYR A 172 18.29 -3.46 -4.79
C TYR A 172 18.97 -2.11 -4.62
N GLN A 173 19.54 -1.65 -5.72
CA GLN A 173 19.92 -0.27 -5.94
C GLN A 173 19.04 0.29 -7.04
N PHE A 174 18.75 1.58 -6.94
CA PHE A 174 17.87 2.28 -7.86
C PHE A 174 18.59 3.51 -8.39
N TYR A 175 18.37 3.79 -9.68
CA TYR A 175 18.89 4.98 -10.34
C TYR A 175 18.39 6.25 -9.65
N ASP A 176 17.10 6.30 -9.35
CA ASP A 176 16.45 7.38 -8.62
C ASP A 176 15.35 6.83 -7.70
N GLU A 177 14.75 7.74 -6.95
CA GLU A 177 13.69 7.44 -5.99
C GLU A 177 12.39 7.00 -6.68
N SER A 178 12.07 7.56 -7.85
CA SER A 178 10.85 7.25 -8.60
C SER A 178 10.76 5.76 -8.92
N TYR A 179 11.87 5.11 -9.27
CA TYR A 179 11.91 3.65 -9.49
C TYR A 179 11.67 2.86 -8.21
N CYS A 180 12.18 3.34 -7.08
CA CYS A 180 11.95 2.73 -5.77
C CYS A 180 10.47 2.82 -5.40
N GLU A 181 9.89 4.02 -5.46
CA GLU A 181 8.48 4.25 -5.16
C GLU A 181 7.55 3.44 -6.05
N LEU A 182 7.83 3.37 -7.37
CA LEU A 182 7.04 2.57 -8.30
C LEU A 182 7.04 1.09 -7.91
N LEU A 183 8.23 0.53 -7.61
CA LEU A 183 8.36 -0.86 -7.19
C LEU A 183 7.65 -1.11 -5.86
N LEU A 184 7.90 -0.28 -4.85
CA LEU A 184 7.34 -0.42 -3.51
C LEU A 184 5.82 -0.30 -3.53
N THR A 185 5.26 0.66 -4.26
CA THR A 185 3.82 0.85 -4.41
C THR A 185 3.17 -0.38 -5.06
N HIS A 186 3.73 -0.85 -6.17
CA HIS A 186 3.22 -2.06 -6.83
C HIS A 186 3.28 -3.29 -5.92
N VAL A 187 4.41 -3.50 -5.24
CA VAL A 187 4.59 -4.63 -4.32
C VAL A 187 3.59 -4.56 -3.18
N THR A 188 3.37 -3.37 -2.59
CA THR A 188 2.40 -3.16 -1.51
C THR A 188 0.99 -3.59 -1.92
N ILE A 189 0.51 -3.06 -3.06
CA ILE A 189 -0.85 -3.37 -3.53
C ILE A 189 -0.95 -4.84 -3.96
N SER A 190 0.08 -5.38 -4.58
CA SER A 190 0.10 -6.80 -4.98
C SER A 190 0.06 -7.74 -3.78
N ILE A 191 0.80 -7.47 -2.71
CA ILE A 191 0.79 -8.30 -1.48
C ILE A 191 -0.61 -8.31 -0.89
N LEU A 192 -1.19 -7.13 -0.69
CA LEU A 192 -2.52 -6.93 -0.17
C LEU A 192 -3.59 -7.68 -0.98
N VAL A 193 -3.63 -7.51 -2.30
CA VAL A 193 -4.62 -8.19 -3.15
C VAL A 193 -4.42 -9.71 -3.11
N CYS A 194 -3.17 -10.18 -3.13
CA CYS A 194 -2.86 -11.61 -2.99
C CYS A 194 -3.26 -12.18 -1.63
N GLN A 195 -3.11 -11.42 -0.53
CA GLN A 195 -3.57 -11.85 0.80
C GLN A 195 -5.10 -11.94 0.87
N ILE A 196 -5.82 -10.96 0.30
CA ILE A 196 -7.28 -11.01 0.22
C ILE A 196 -7.73 -12.23 -0.58
N LEU A 197 -7.12 -12.47 -1.75
CA LEU A 197 -7.40 -13.67 -2.55
C LEU A 197 -7.10 -14.96 -1.78
N LEU A 198 -5.98 -15.02 -1.06
CA LEU A 198 -5.61 -16.19 -0.26
C LEU A 198 -6.68 -16.47 0.80
N SER A 199 -7.16 -15.45 1.51
CA SER A 199 -8.24 -15.61 2.48
C SER A 199 -9.57 -15.99 1.85
N THR A 200 -9.90 -15.49 0.65
CA THR A 200 -11.10 -15.99 -0.06
C THR A 200 -10.96 -17.46 -0.45
N CYS A 201 -9.77 -17.92 -0.85
CA CYS A 201 -9.50 -19.33 -1.09
C CYS A 201 -9.67 -20.16 0.18
N GLU A 202 -9.14 -19.71 1.31
CA GLU A 202 -9.27 -20.38 2.62
C GLU A 202 -10.74 -20.52 3.03
N LEU A 203 -11.53 -19.45 2.90
CA LEU A 203 -12.97 -19.45 3.20
C LEU A 203 -13.77 -20.40 2.29
N LEU A 204 -13.32 -20.62 1.05
CA LEU A 204 -13.93 -21.55 0.09
C LEU A 204 -13.30 -22.95 0.12
N ALA A 205 -12.34 -23.21 1.02
CA ALA A 205 -11.54 -24.44 1.07
C ALA A 205 -10.86 -24.79 -0.28
N LEU A 206 -10.40 -23.78 -1.02
CA LEU A 206 -9.68 -23.89 -2.28
C LEU A 206 -8.15 -23.82 -2.07
N PRO A 207 -7.35 -24.47 -2.93
CA PRO A 207 -5.89 -24.42 -2.81
C PRO A 207 -5.32 -23.04 -3.16
N GLY A 208 -4.52 -22.47 -2.25
CA GLY A 208 -3.89 -21.14 -2.38
C GLY A 208 -2.38 -21.13 -2.69
N TYR A 209 -1.76 -22.27 -3.00
CA TYR A 209 -0.29 -22.40 -3.07
C TYR A 209 0.42 -21.39 -3.99
N HIS A 210 -0.14 -21.10 -5.16
CA HIS A 210 0.41 -20.12 -6.10
C HIS A 210 0.41 -18.69 -5.54
N LEU A 211 -0.60 -18.34 -4.73
CA LEU A 211 -0.68 -17.05 -4.04
C LEU A 211 0.39 -16.95 -2.97
N SER A 212 0.59 -18.01 -2.17
CA SER A 212 1.65 -18.06 -1.15
C SER A 212 3.05 -17.90 -1.76
N GLN A 213 3.32 -18.54 -2.90
CA GLN A 213 4.58 -18.35 -3.62
C GLN A 213 4.75 -16.91 -4.14
N ARG A 214 3.69 -16.32 -4.70
CA ARG A 214 3.70 -14.93 -5.18
C ARG A 214 3.93 -13.95 -4.03
N LEU A 215 3.25 -14.13 -2.89
CA LEU A 215 3.43 -13.34 -1.68
C LEU A 215 4.88 -13.36 -1.17
N ARG A 216 5.51 -14.54 -1.14
CA ARG A 216 6.93 -14.66 -0.76
C ARG A 216 7.86 -13.95 -1.74
N LYS A 217 7.61 -14.05 -3.05
CA LYS A 217 8.38 -13.35 -4.09
C LYS A 217 8.28 -11.83 -3.95
N LEU A 218 7.06 -11.31 -3.74
CA LEU A 218 6.79 -9.89 -3.56
C LEU A 218 7.42 -9.36 -2.27
N SER A 219 7.26 -10.09 -1.16
CA SER A 219 7.88 -9.76 0.13
C SER A 219 9.41 -9.73 0.02
N LYS A 220 10.01 -10.67 -0.73
CA LYS A 220 11.44 -10.62 -1.01
C LYS A 220 11.86 -9.36 -1.74
N ARG A 221 11.11 -8.92 -2.76
CA ARG A 221 11.41 -7.65 -3.45
C ARG A 221 11.35 -6.46 -2.50
N MET A 222 10.38 -6.44 -1.59
CA MET A 222 10.28 -5.43 -0.53
C MET A 222 11.53 -5.40 0.36
N TRP A 223 11.96 -6.57 0.83
CA TRP A 223 13.14 -6.68 1.71
C TRP A 223 14.43 -6.28 1.00
N MET A 224 14.55 -6.62 -0.28
CA MET A 224 15.69 -6.19 -1.11
C MET A 224 15.78 -4.67 -1.24
N SER A 225 14.68 -3.93 -1.10
CA SER A 225 14.68 -2.47 -1.15
C SER A 225 15.06 -1.79 0.17
N ILE A 226 15.14 -2.52 1.29
CA ILE A 226 15.38 -1.95 2.63
C ILE A 226 16.66 -1.11 2.69
N PRO A 227 17.84 -1.57 2.21
CA PRO A 227 19.08 -0.79 2.34
C PRO A 227 19.04 0.53 1.60
N TYR A 228 18.40 0.57 0.43
CA TYR A 228 18.24 1.80 -0.33
C TYR A 228 17.39 2.83 0.45
N VAL A 229 16.32 2.37 1.09
CA VAL A 229 15.40 3.20 1.88
C VAL A 229 16.01 3.63 3.22
N GLN A 230 16.87 2.80 3.82
CA GLN A 230 17.58 3.12 5.08
C GLN A 230 18.40 4.42 4.97
N GLY A 231 18.98 4.69 3.81
CA GLY A 231 19.75 5.92 3.55
C GLY A 231 18.91 7.19 3.31
N ARG A 232 17.57 7.10 3.43
CA ARG A 232 16.63 8.17 3.06
C ARG A 232 16.10 8.94 4.27
N SER A 233 15.40 10.04 4.00
CA SER A 233 14.77 10.86 5.04
C SER A 233 13.78 10.06 5.88
N LEU A 234 13.43 10.56 7.07
CA LEU A 234 12.45 9.89 7.93
C LEU A 234 11.07 9.77 7.25
N ALA A 235 10.66 10.76 6.47
CA ALA A 235 9.39 10.72 5.74
C ALA A 235 9.36 9.57 4.71
N GLN A 236 10.45 9.41 3.95
CA GLN A 236 10.63 8.35 2.94
C GLN A 236 10.75 6.96 3.59
N ARG A 237 11.38 6.85 4.75
CA ARG A 237 11.39 5.61 5.53
C ARG A 237 9.99 5.26 6.04
N GLY A 238 9.25 6.27 6.50
CA GLY A 238 7.88 6.14 6.99
C GLY A 238 6.89 5.58 5.96
N SER A 239 6.99 5.95 4.69
CA SER A 239 6.12 5.41 3.63
C SER A 239 6.34 3.91 3.37
N THR A 240 7.51 3.38 3.75
CA THR A 240 7.85 1.95 3.60
C THR A 240 7.41 1.09 4.79
N VAL A 241 6.95 1.70 5.90
CA VAL A 241 6.54 0.95 7.11
C VAL A 241 5.37 -0.01 6.83
N VAL A 242 4.34 0.48 6.15
CA VAL A 242 3.14 -0.31 5.85
C VAL A 242 3.45 -1.54 4.99
N PRO A 243 4.17 -1.43 3.86
CA PRO A 243 4.55 -2.63 3.11
C PRO A 243 5.42 -3.60 3.91
N LEU A 244 6.30 -3.12 4.79
CA LEU A 244 7.10 -3.98 5.65
C LEU A 244 6.23 -4.77 6.62
N ILE A 245 5.24 -4.12 7.23
CA ILE A 245 4.23 -4.77 8.08
C ILE A 245 3.50 -5.87 7.31
N LEU A 246 3.01 -5.58 6.09
CA LEU A 246 2.33 -6.58 5.27
C LEU A 246 3.24 -7.76 4.89
N SER A 247 4.53 -7.50 4.66
CA SER A 247 5.51 -8.54 4.32
C SER A 247 5.89 -9.44 5.50
N LEU A 248 5.64 -9.00 6.74
CA LEU A 248 6.07 -9.68 7.97
C LEU A 248 5.48 -11.09 8.09
N GLU A 249 4.23 -11.29 7.64
CA GLU A 249 3.55 -12.59 7.64
C GLU A 249 4.23 -13.66 6.77
N HIS A 250 5.15 -13.25 5.90
CA HIS A 250 5.85 -14.13 4.98
C HIS A 250 7.32 -14.30 5.33
N ALA A 251 7.77 -13.68 6.43
CA ALA A 251 9.12 -13.83 6.94
C ALA A 251 9.26 -15.14 7.73
N ASP A 252 10.39 -15.82 7.54
CA ASP A 252 10.77 -16.94 8.39
C ASP A 252 11.17 -16.39 9.78
N SER A 253 11.10 -17.21 10.83
CA SER A 253 11.28 -16.78 12.23
C SER A 253 12.56 -15.96 12.48
N THR A 254 13.68 -16.33 11.86
CA THR A 254 14.95 -15.60 11.95
C THR A 254 14.88 -14.16 11.42
N TRP A 255 14.02 -13.91 10.43
CA TRP A 255 13.92 -12.62 9.76
C TRP A 255 12.81 -11.74 10.31
N SER A 256 11.81 -12.33 10.96
CA SER A 256 10.77 -11.57 11.65
C SER A 256 11.38 -10.57 12.64
N ASP A 257 12.37 -10.98 13.45
CA ASP A 257 13.05 -10.08 14.39
C ASP A 257 13.78 -8.93 13.69
N THR A 258 14.42 -9.22 12.55
CA THR A 258 15.16 -8.22 11.77
C THR A 258 14.21 -7.21 11.12
N LEU A 259 13.08 -7.67 10.58
CA LEU A 259 12.05 -6.82 10.00
C LEU A 259 11.37 -5.97 11.07
N VAL A 260 11.05 -6.55 12.22
CA VAL A 260 10.48 -5.82 13.36
C VAL A 260 11.41 -4.69 13.80
N ARG A 261 12.71 -4.97 13.96
CA ARG A 261 13.70 -3.93 14.28
C ARG A 261 13.76 -2.85 13.20
N THR A 262 13.75 -3.24 11.93
CA THR A 262 13.75 -2.30 10.79
C THR A 262 12.51 -1.39 10.80
N ILE A 263 11.33 -1.96 11.08
CA ILE A 263 10.07 -1.22 11.21
C ILE A 263 10.16 -0.21 12.36
N VAL A 264 10.66 -0.63 13.53
CA VAL A 264 10.88 0.23 14.69
C VAL A 264 11.83 1.39 14.34
N GLU A 265 12.93 1.10 13.65
CA GLU A 265 13.88 2.10 13.18
C GLU A 265 13.27 3.09 12.18
N PHE A 266 12.43 2.61 11.26
CA PHE A 266 11.77 3.44 10.25
C PHE A 266 10.68 4.32 10.85
N LEU A 267 10.01 3.84 11.89
CA LEU A 267 9.09 4.64 12.71
C LEU A 267 9.81 5.74 13.49
N GLY A 268 11.10 5.55 13.82
CA GLY A 268 11.91 6.54 14.52
C GLY A 268 11.25 6.96 15.85
N PRO A 269 11.01 8.27 16.11
CA PRO A 269 10.32 8.73 17.33
C PRO A 269 8.93 8.13 17.54
N ARG A 270 8.25 7.66 16.48
CA ARG A 270 6.91 7.05 16.60
C ARG A 270 6.94 5.65 17.21
N SER A 271 8.11 5.04 17.33
CA SER A 271 8.26 3.73 17.96
C SER A 271 7.83 3.71 19.43
N VAL A 272 7.77 4.87 20.11
CA VAL A 272 7.29 4.98 21.50
C VAL A 272 5.84 4.52 21.69
N PHE A 273 5.04 4.47 20.62
CA PHE A 273 3.66 3.99 20.67
C PHE A 273 3.52 2.49 20.45
N LEU A 274 4.62 1.80 20.16
CA LEU A 274 4.63 0.36 20.05
C LEU A 274 4.73 -0.28 21.45
N PRO A 275 4.09 -1.45 21.66
CA PRO A 275 4.32 -2.21 22.87
C PRO A 275 5.77 -2.75 22.91
N PRO A 276 6.26 -3.17 24.09
CA PRO A 276 7.62 -3.69 24.25
C PRO A 276 7.96 -4.87 23.35
N GLU A 277 6.97 -5.73 23.06
CA GLU A 277 7.06 -6.84 22.11
C GLU A 277 6.14 -6.55 20.92
N PRO A 278 6.62 -5.82 19.90
CA PRO A 278 5.76 -5.26 18.87
C PRO A 278 5.30 -6.28 17.81
N ILE A 279 5.86 -7.49 17.77
CA ILE A 279 5.60 -8.44 16.68
C ILE A 279 4.12 -8.79 16.53
N ASP A 280 3.45 -9.16 17.61
CA ASP A 280 2.03 -9.52 17.59
C ASP A 280 1.15 -8.31 17.22
N PHE A 281 1.53 -7.13 17.71
CA PHE A 281 0.86 -5.88 17.37
C PHE A 281 0.98 -5.53 15.87
N LEU A 282 2.16 -5.77 15.28
CA LEU A 282 2.42 -5.52 13.86
C LEU A 282 1.70 -6.56 12.99
N LEU A 283 1.65 -7.83 13.41
CA LEU A 283 0.89 -8.88 12.72
C LEU A 283 -0.61 -8.61 12.77
N ASP A 284 -1.17 -8.20 13.92
CA ASP A 284 -2.57 -7.75 14.01
C ASP A 284 -2.83 -6.56 13.08
N HIS A 285 -1.90 -5.61 12.99
CA HIS A 285 -2.01 -4.51 12.02
C HIS A 285 -2.04 -5.03 10.57
N ALA A 286 -1.20 -6.00 10.19
CA ALA A 286 -1.23 -6.59 8.85
C ALA A 286 -2.59 -7.24 8.53
N LEU A 287 -3.19 -7.95 9.49
CA LEU A 287 -4.54 -8.51 9.36
C LEU A 287 -5.58 -7.41 9.15
N ARG A 288 -5.59 -6.39 10.01
CA ARG A 288 -6.54 -5.27 9.92
C ARG A 288 -6.43 -4.52 8.60
N LEU A 289 -5.19 -4.30 8.14
CA LEU A 289 -4.89 -3.66 6.86
C LEU A 289 -5.46 -4.43 5.67
N THR A 290 -5.59 -5.74 5.77
CA THR A 290 -6.18 -6.57 4.71
C THR A 290 -7.65 -6.91 4.96
N GLY A 291 -8.24 -6.40 6.04
CA GLY A 291 -9.62 -6.68 6.39
C GLY A 291 -9.86 -8.07 6.97
N ARG A 292 -8.80 -8.71 7.47
CA ARG A 292 -8.86 -9.98 8.19
C ARG A 292 -8.99 -9.72 9.69
N SER A 293 -9.55 -10.70 10.41
CA SER A 293 -9.59 -10.74 11.87
C SER A 293 -9.13 -12.12 12.34
N HIS A 294 -8.53 -12.19 13.53
CA HIS A 294 -8.27 -13.47 14.19
C HIS A 294 -9.60 -14.23 14.35
N THR A 295 -9.72 -15.39 13.71
CA THR A 295 -10.81 -16.37 13.92
C THR A 295 -10.51 -17.25 15.12
#